data_AF-A0AAU7M0K3-F1
#
_entry.id   AF-A0AAU7M0K3-F1
#
_cell.length_a   1.000
_cell.length_b   1.000
_cell.length_c   1.000
_cell.angle_alpha   90.00
_cell.angle_beta   90.00
_cell.angle_gamma   90.00
#
_symmetry.space_group_name_H-M   'P 1'
#
loop_
_entity.id
_entity.type
_entity.pdbx_description
1 polymer ?
#
loop_
_entity_poly.entity_id
_entity_poly.type
_entity_poly.pdbx_seq_one_letter_code
_entity_poly.pdbx_strand_id
1 'polypeptide(L)'
;MFKAQVIVRFAGEMDQDRLNALRSALSLQRTGRLTDDWDQILGERSDDVPGGRLMILLIRDDSDGPWKWEVQVSSEDGAEVSSFQHLEDEMRSGIESVGLQVTGIWRRT
;
A
#
# COMPACT_ATOMS: atom_id res chain seq x y z
N MET A 1 5.58 14.79 -9.87
CA MET A 1 4.36 15.16 -9.12
C MET A 1 3.33 14.10 -9.43
N PHE A 2 2.77 13.40 -8.43
CA PHE A 2 1.83 12.31 -8.70
C PHE A 2 0.47 12.87 -9.15
N LYS A 3 -0.14 12.26 -10.17
CA LYS A 3 -1.42 12.70 -10.75
C LYS A 3 -2.61 12.01 -10.11
N ALA A 4 -2.55 10.68 -10.00
CA ALA A 4 -3.58 9.88 -9.40
C ALA A 4 -3.01 9.03 -8.25
N GLN A 5 -3.85 8.78 -7.27
CA GLN A 5 -3.54 7.98 -6.10
C GLN A 5 -4.73 7.12 -5.71
N VAL A 6 -4.47 5.86 -5.35
CA VAL A 6 -5.42 4.98 -4.67
C VAL A 6 -4.86 4.66 -3.30
N ILE A 7 -5.70 4.80 -2.28
CA ILE A 7 -5.35 4.49 -0.89
C ILE A 7 -6.29 3.39 -0.42
N VAL A 8 -5.73 2.26 0.00
CA VAL A 8 -6.48 1.16 0.61
C VAL A 8 -6.15 1.14 2.10
N ARG A 9 -7.11 1.50 2.96
CA ARG A 9 -6.95 1.38 4.42
C ARG A 9 -7.38 0.00 4.87
N PHE A 10 -6.68 -0.48 5.89
CA PHE A 10 -7.01 -1.74 6.52
C PHE A 10 -6.74 -1.69 8.03
N ALA A 11 -7.29 -2.67 8.73
CA ALA A 11 -7.20 -2.81 10.16
C ALA A 11 -6.93 -4.27 10.55
N GLY A 12 -6.53 -4.45 11.80
CA GLY A 12 -6.13 -5.73 12.37
C GLY A 12 -4.83 -5.58 13.14
N GLU A 13 -4.53 -6.55 13.99
CA GLU A 13 -3.24 -6.61 14.67
C GLU A 13 -2.14 -6.82 13.62
N MET A 14 -1.07 -6.03 13.70
CA MET A 14 0.10 -6.18 12.84
C MET A 14 1.28 -6.58 13.71
N ASP A 15 1.82 -7.76 13.47
CA ASP A 15 3.10 -8.22 14.01
C ASP A 15 4.13 -8.36 12.88
N GLN A 16 5.36 -8.76 13.23
CA GLN A 16 6.43 -8.86 12.25
C GLN A 16 6.20 -9.96 11.22
N ASP A 17 5.54 -11.07 11.59
CA ASP A 17 5.27 -12.19 10.69
C ASP A 17 4.18 -11.82 9.69
N ARG A 18 3.10 -11.19 10.15
CA ARG A 18 2.03 -10.68 9.31
C ARG A 18 2.51 -9.56 8.39
N LEU A 19 3.40 -8.69 8.85
CA LEU A 19 4.04 -7.68 8.00
C LEU A 19 4.87 -8.33 6.88
N ASN A 20 5.62 -9.37 7.19
CA ASN A 20 6.39 -10.10 6.17
C ASN A 20 5.48 -10.87 5.20
N ALA A 21 4.39 -11.45 5.70
CA ALA A 21 3.38 -12.10 4.86
C ALA A 21 2.71 -11.10 3.92
N LEU A 22 2.35 -9.91 4.41
CA LEU A 22 1.73 -8.86 3.60
C LEU A 22 2.70 -8.35 2.52
N ARG A 23 3.96 -8.11 2.87
CA ARG A 23 5.01 -7.77 1.90
C ARG A 23 5.11 -8.84 0.82
N SER A 24 5.14 -10.11 1.19
CA SER A 24 5.20 -11.21 0.23
C SER A 24 3.95 -11.27 -0.66
N ALA A 25 2.76 -11.11 -0.09
CA ALA A 25 1.49 -11.16 -0.82
C ALA A 25 1.39 -10.04 -1.86
N LEU A 26 1.94 -8.87 -1.55
CA LEU A 26 1.94 -7.69 -2.41
C LEU A 26 3.28 -7.49 -3.16
N SER A 27 4.15 -8.50 -3.16
CA SER A 27 5.49 -8.43 -3.80
C SER A 27 6.29 -7.17 -3.45
N LEU A 28 6.16 -6.68 -2.22
CA LEU A 28 6.85 -5.48 -1.74
C LEU A 28 8.28 -5.85 -1.33
N GLN A 29 9.21 -4.97 -1.68
CA GLN A 29 10.53 -4.96 -1.09
C GLN A 29 10.43 -4.59 0.39
N ARG A 30 11.33 -5.17 1.18
CA ARG A 30 11.40 -4.90 2.62
C ARG A 30 12.02 -3.52 2.86
N THR A 31 11.17 -2.60 3.29
CA THR A 31 11.55 -1.26 3.78
C THR A 31 11.05 -1.10 5.22
N GLY A 32 11.81 -0.41 6.07
CA GLY A 32 11.45 -0.12 7.45
C GLY A 32 11.24 -1.33 8.39
N ARG A 33 11.00 -1.04 9.68
CA ARG A 33 10.84 -2.00 10.77
C ARG A 33 9.66 -1.61 11.65
N LEU A 34 8.82 -2.58 12.01
CA LEU A 34 7.66 -2.34 12.87
C LEU A 34 8.05 -1.81 14.26
N THR A 35 9.21 -2.24 14.77
CA THR A 35 9.76 -1.85 16.07
C THR A 35 10.45 -0.49 16.06
N ASP A 36 10.59 0.14 14.89
CA ASP A 36 11.11 1.49 14.78
C ASP A 36 9.91 2.44 14.70
N ASP A 37 9.73 3.25 15.73
CA ASP A 37 8.58 4.16 15.81
C ASP A 37 8.67 5.32 14.81
N TRP A 38 9.84 5.53 14.20
CA TRP A 38 10.04 6.55 13.16
C TRP A 38 9.78 6.03 11.75
N ASP A 39 9.78 4.71 11.56
CA ASP A 39 9.51 4.12 10.25
C ASP A 39 8.01 4.18 9.93
N GLN A 40 7.65 5.03 8.97
CA GLN A 40 6.29 5.10 8.42
C GLN A 40 6.14 4.22 7.18
N ILE A 41 7.18 4.08 6.36
CA ILE A 41 7.14 3.23 5.16
C ILE A 41 7.70 1.86 5.51
N LEU A 42 6.83 0.86 5.44
CA LEU A 42 7.12 -0.51 5.82
C LEU A 42 7.17 -1.47 4.64
N GLY A 43 7.11 -0.98 3.41
CA GLY A 43 7.35 -1.78 2.22
C GLY A 43 7.09 -0.96 0.96
N GLU A 44 7.79 -1.28 -0.12
CA GLU A 44 7.66 -0.54 -1.37
C GLU A 44 7.79 -1.44 -2.59
N ARG A 45 7.11 -1.06 -3.67
CA ARG A 45 7.26 -1.67 -5.00
C ARG A 45 7.05 -0.59 -6.05
N SER A 46 7.77 -0.70 -7.16
CA SER A 46 7.51 0.12 -8.34
C SER A 46 7.18 -0.78 -9.52
N ASP A 47 6.10 -0.47 -10.22
CA ASP A 47 5.66 -1.18 -11.40
C ASP A 47 5.73 -0.24 -12.61
N ASP A 48 6.44 -0.65 -13.67
CA ASP A 48 6.42 0.07 -14.93
C ASP A 48 5.13 -0.29 -15.69
N VAL A 49 4.37 0.73 -16.09
CA VAL A 49 3.07 0.58 -16.77
C VAL A 49 3.04 1.40 -18.07
N PRO A 50 2.10 1.15 -18.99
CA PRO A 50 1.94 2.01 -20.16
C PRO A 50 1.81 3.48 -19.75
N GLY A 51 2.68 4.31 -20.32
CA GLY A 51 2.71 5.75 -20.11
C GLY A 51 3.41 6.24 -18.85
N GLY A 52 3.86 5.38 -17.93
CA GLY A 52 4.59 5.84 -16.73
C GLY A 52 4.93 4.74 -15.74
N ARG A 53 5.06 5.13 -14.47
CA ARG A 53 5.36 4.22 -13.36
C ARG A 53 4.35 4.39 -12.24
N LEU A 54 4.05 3.28 -11.57
CA LEU A 54 3.27 3.26 -10.34
C LEU A 54 4.21 2.97 -9.16
N MET A 55 4.03 3.72 -8.08
CA MET A 55 4.70 3.50 -6.80
C MET A 55 3.68 2.96 -5.81
N ILE A 56 3.97 1.80 -5.23
CA ILE A 56 3.15 1.16 -4.20
C ILE A 56 3.91 1.22 -2.89
N LEU A 57 3.30 1.79 -1.86
CA LEU A 57 3.87 1.94 -0.52
C LEU A 57 2.94 1.31 0.52
N LEU A 58 3.49 0.46 1.38
CA LEU A 58 2.87 0.05 2.63
C LEU A 58 3.26 1.04 3.71
N ILE A 59 2.27 1.71 4.28
CA ILE A 59 2.45 2.83 5.20
C ILE A 59 1.75 2.54 6.53
N ARG A 60 2.41 2.92 7.61
CA ARG A 60 1.85 3.07 8.95
C ARG A 60 1.70 4.57 9.24
N ASP A 61 0.47 5.06 9.21
CA ASP A 61 0.11 6.47 9.38
C ASP A 61 -0.27 6.78 10.83
N ASP A 62 0.44 7.73 11.46
CA ASP A 62 0.23 8.24 12.82
C ASP A 62 -0.35 9.67 12.87
N SER A 63 -0.68 10.26 11.73
CA SER A 63 -1.04 11.69 11.66
C SER A 63 -2.35 12.06 12.37
N ASP A 64 -3.28 11.11 12.53
CA ASP A 64 -4.68 11.38 12.90
C ASP A 64 -5.24 10.42 13.99
N GLY A 65 -4.41 9.96 14.93
CA GLY A 65 -4.85 9.13 16.08
C GLY A 65 -4.20 7.74 16.14
N PRO A 66 -4.91 6.66 16.55
CA PRO A 66 -4.30 5.33 16.62
C PRO A 66 -3.78 4.93 15.24
N TRP A 67 -2.64 4.23 15.21
CA TRP A 67 -1.95 3.81 13.99
C TRP A 67 -2.92 3.27 12.94
N LYS A 68 -2.92 3.88 11.76
CA LYS A 68 -3.69 3.43 10.60
C LYS A 68 -2.76 2.75 9.62
N TRP A 69 -3.23 1.66 9.02
CA TRP A 69 -2.48 0.95 8.01
C TRP A 69 -3.04 1.26 6.62
N GLU A 70 -2.13 1.61 5.70
CA GLU A 70 -2.45 2.00 4.34
C GLU A 70 -1.58 1.27 3.34
N VAL A 71 -2.16 0.87 2.22
CA VAL A 71 -1.39 0.69 0.98
C VAL A 71 -1.74 1.84 0.05
N GLN A 72 -0.74 2.64 -0.32
CA GLN A 72 -0.88 3.74 -1.28
C GLN A 72 -0.28 3.34 -2.62
N VAL A 73 -1.06 3.51 -3.68
CA VAL A 73 -0.62 3.39 -5.08
C VAL A 73 -0.66 4.79 -5.68
N SER A 74 0.48 5.29 -6.14
CA SER A 74 0.61 6.62 -6.74
C SER A 74 1.16 6.52 -8.15
N SER A 75 0.59 7.26 -9.11
CA SER A 75 1.11 7.29 -10.49
C SER A 75 2.01 8.47 -10.76
N GLU A 76 3.16 8.21 -11.36
CA GLU A 76 3.95 9.24 -12.04
C GLU A 76 3.20 9.76 -13.30
N ASP A 77 3.66 10.87 -13.86
CA ASP A 77 3.03 11.49 -15.03
C ASP A 77 2.95 10.52 -16.21
N GLY A 78 1.76 10.41 -16.81
CA GLY A 78 1.50 9.65 -18.03
C GLY A 78 0.96 8.23 -17.85
N ALA A 79 1.00 7.65 -16.65
CA ALA A 79 0.45 6.32 -16.41
C ALA A 79 -1.08 6.26 -16.55
N GLU A 80 -1.59 5.21 -17.20
CA GLU A 80 -3.02 5.05 -17.48
C GLU A 80 -3.85 4.68 -16.23
N VAL A 81 -5.03 5.30 -16.11
CA VAL A 81 -5.99 5.09 -14.99
C VAL A 81 -6.47 3.63 -14.89
N SER A 82 -6.54 2.91 -16.02
CA SER A 82 -6.92 1.49 -16.09
C SER A 82 -6.01 0.59 -15.24
N SER A 83 -4.76 0.99 -15.05
CA SER A 83 -3.77 0.26 -14.25
C SER A 83 -4.12 0.21 -12.75
N PHE A 84 -4.95 1.14 -12.26
CA PHE A 84 -5.30 1.21 -10.83
C PHE A 84 -6.34 0.19 -10.40
N GLN A 85 -7.26 -0.22 -11.29
CA GLN A 85 -8.33 -1.15 -10.89
C GLN A 85 -7.76 -2.53 -10.57
N HIS A 86 -6.82 -3.02 -11.39
CA HIS A 86 -6.15 -4.29 -11.13
C HIS A 86 -5.37 -4.26 -9.82
N LEU A 87 -4.65 -3.17 -9.56
CA LEU A 87 -3.90 -3.00 -8.32
C LEU A 87 -4.81 -2.90 -7.11
N GLU A 88 -5.96 -2.25 -7.21
CA GLU A 88 -6.92 -2.21 -6.11
C GLU A 88 -7.40 -3.60 -5.70
N ASP A 89 -7.73 -4.45 -6.69
CA ASP A 89 -8.15 -5.83 -6.44
C ASP A 89 -7.00 -6.69 -5.90
N GLU A 90 -5.77 -6.48 -6.40
CA GLU A 90 -4.55 -7.10 -5.85
C GLU A 90 -4.35 -6.70 -4.39
N MET A 91 -4.40 -5.40 -4.07
CA MET A 91 -4.21 -4.88 -2.72
C MET A 91 -5.26 -5.43 -1.76
N ARG A 92 -6.54 -5.42 -2.16
CA ARG A 92 -7.63 -5.99 -1.35
C ARG A 92 -7.37 -7.47 -1.05
N SER A 93 -7.11 -8.25 -2.10
CA SER A 93 -6.91 -9.70 -1.98
C SER A 93 -5.67 -10.03 -1.13
N GLY A 94 -4.57 -9.30 -1.32
CA GLY A 94 -3.34 -9.49 -0.57
C GLY A 94 -3.51 -9.16 0.92
N ILE A 95 -4.17 -8.06 1.25
CA ILE A 95 -4.50 -7.67 2.63
C ILE A 95 -5.38 -8.73 3.30
N GLU A 96 -6.46 -9.15 2.64
CA GLU A 96 -7.39 -10.13 3.18
C GLU A 96 -6.75 -11.52 3.35
N SER A 97 -5.82 -11.90 2.45
CA SER A 97 -5.12 -13.19 2.50
C SER A 97 -4.26 -13.39 3.75
N VAL A 98 -3.84 -12.30 4.40
CA VAL A 98 -3.04 -12.33 5.64
C VAL A 98 -3.88 -12.09 6.90
N GLY A 99 -5.22 -12.13 6.77
CA GLY A 99 -6.16 -12.01 7.88
C GLY A 99 -6.38 -10.57 8.35
N LEU A 100 -6.04 -9.58 7.53
CA LEU A 100 -6.34 -8.17 7.78
C LEU A 100 -7.65 -7.80 7.09
N GLN A 101 -8.31 -6.76 7.59
CA GLN A 101 -9.61 -6.33 7.07
C GLN A 101 -9.46 -4.99 6.36
N VAL A 102 -9.83 -4.94 5.07
CA VAL A 102 -9.95 -3.66 4.36
C VAL A 102 -11.11 -2.85 4.95
N THR A 103 -10.83 -1.61 5.32
CA THR A 103 -11.78 -0.69 5.98
C THR A 103 -12.22 0.46 5.09
N GLY A 104 -11.51 0.72 3.99
CA GLY A 104 -11.95 1.66 2.98
C GLY A 104 -10.95 1.83 1.83
N ILE A 105 -11.44 2.41 0.74
CA ILE A 105 -10.67 2.68 -0.47
C ILE A 105 -10.98 4.09 -0.94
N TRP A 106 -9.96 4.91 -1.16
CA TRP A 106 -10.09 6.28 -1.65
C TRP A 106 -9.29 6.46 -2.92
N ARG A 107 -9.88 7.16 -3.89
CA ARG A 107 -9.21 7.55 -5.12
C ARG A 107 -9.04 9.07 -5.14
N ARG A 108 -7.85 9.54 -5.46
CA ARG A 108 -7.55 10.95 -5.74
C ARG A 108 -7.04 11.03 -7.18
N THR A 109 -7.54 11.99 -7.95
CA THR A 109 -7.22 12.20 -9.36
C THR A 109 -6.99 13.68 -9.63
#